data_AF-A0A6J1CLS9-F1
#
_entry.id   AF-A0A6J1CLS9-F1
#
_cell.length_a   1.000
_cell.length_b   1.000
_cell.length_c   1.000
_cell.angle_alpha   90.00
_cell.angle_beta   90.00
_cell.angle_gamma   90.00
#
_symmetry.space_group_name_H-M   'P 1'
#
loop_
_entity.id
_entity.type
_entity.pdbx_description
1 polymer ?
#
loop_
_entity_poly.entity_id
_entity_poly.type
_entity_poly.pdbx_seq_one_letter_code
_entity_poly.pdbx_strand_id
1 'polypeptide(L)'
;MCHGTRARNITWVRAFETRERIKQRTIEALRDPKVRRKMSEYPRTHSDQVKVKISSSLRRVWGKRLMKKRLNETFFLSWRESIAVAAKKGGKEAEELDWDSYQKIKQEMLRQKLQRAAEKANLKETRAENAKKRKVERRIRKEEKGDGNGKLKRMKMCSKGRNGRKRKAKEGEDIQREMKKLTAIERSRLKQRLKRIRKKISINGAVAARGSIASVIPQNTSWEKLDLDLIKKGQMRKGVSLAEQIQVAKSRKAESIACKVLLASTSTYQCTGRAEK
;
A
#
# COMPACT_ATOMS: atom_id res chain seq x y z
N MET A 1 -62.48 40.09 4.43
CA MET A 1 -61.16 39.45 4.61
C MET A 1 -60.24 40.41 5.35
N CYS A 2 -60.09 40.34 6.69
CA CYS A 2 -59.09 41.14 7.44
C CYS A 2 -58.83 40.62 8.88
N HIS A 3 -58.95 39.31 9.15
CA HIS A 3 -58.72 38.76 10.50
C HIS A 3 -57.32 38.13 10.71
N GLY A 4 -56.52 37.97 9.64
CA GLY A 4 -55.23 37.26 9.69
C GLY A 4 -53.99 38.09 10.07
N THR A 5 -54.07 39.42 10.11
CA THR A 5 -52.96 40.31 10.49
C THR A 5 -52.97 40.66 11.98
N ARG A 6 -54.16 40.79 12.58
CA ARG A 6 -54.32 41.12 14.01
C ARG A 6 -53.83 40.00 14.94
N ALA A 7 -54.12 38.74 14.59
CA ALA A 7 -53.68 37.59 15.39
C ALA A 7 -52.15 37.40 15.40
N ARG A 8 -51.48 37.62 14.25
CA ARG A 8 -50.01 37.51 14.14
C ARG A 8 -49.30 38.61 14.94
N ASN A 9 -49.81 39.85 14.91
CA ASN A 9 -49.27 40.95 15.72
C ASN A 9 -49.41 40.69 17.23
N ILE A 10 -50.55 40.17 17.70
CA ILE A 10 -50.75 39.85 19.11
C ILE A 10 -49.77 38.76 19.59
N THR A 11 -49.53 37.72 18.78
CA THR A 11 -48.57 36.66 19.12
C THR A 11 -47.12 37.15 19.15
N TRP A 12 -46.74 38.04 18.23
CA TRP A 12 -45.39 38.59 18.16
C TRP A 12 -45.12 39.56 19.32
N VAL A 13 -46.08 40.45 19.63
CA VAL A 13 -46.00 41.38 20.76
C VAL A 13 -45.94 40.63 22.09
N ARG A 14 -46.78 39.62 22.30
CA ARG A 14 -46.74 38.79 23.52
C ARG A 14 -45.40 38.05 23.68
N ALA A 15 -44.80 37.58 22.58
CA ALA A 15 -43.48 36.97 22.59
C ALA A 15 -42.36 37.98 22.86
N PHE A 16 -42.45 39.20 22.33
CA PHE A 16 -41.51 40.29 22.58
C PHE A 16 -41.55 40.74 24.04
N GLU A 17 -42.74 40.99 24.59
CA GLU A 17 -42.92 41.35 26.00
C GLU A 17 -42.40 40.25 26.94
N THR A 18 -42.62 38.98 26.61
CA THR A 18 -42.12 37.86 27.43
C THR A 18 -40.60 37.79 27.40
N ARG A 19 -39.97 37.99 26.22
CA ARG A 19 -38.51 38.07 26.10
C ARG A 19 -37.95 39.22 26.91
N GLU A 20 -38.58 40.39 26.86
CA GLU A 20 -38.12 41.56 27.59
C GLU A 20 -38.28 41.39 29.11
N ARG A 21 -39.38 40.78 29.57
CA ARG A 21 -39.55 40.39 30.99
C ARG A 21 -38.48 39.38 31.44
N ILE A 22 -38.10 38.42 30.60
CA ILE A 22 -37.02 37.46 30.91
C ILE A 22 -35.67 38.18 30.99
N LYS A 23 -35.37 39.10 30.05
CA LYS A 23 -34.14 39.90 30.10
C LYS A 23 -34.09 40.76 31.36
N GLN A 24 -35.17 41.47 31.66
CA GLN A 24 -35.30 42.30 32.86
C GLN A 24 -35.05 41.48 34.12
N ARG A 25 -35.72 40.33 34.27
CA ARG A 25 -35.53 39.41 35.40
C ARG A 25 -34.12 38.84 35.48
N THR A 26 -33.47 38.59 34.34
CA THR A 26 -32.08 38.09 34.31
C THR A 26 -31.11 39.19 34.74
N ILE A 27 -31.30 40.42 34.26
CA ILE A 27 -30.50 41.59 34.65
C ILE A 27 -30.67 41.85 36.15
N GLU A 28 -31.90 41.79 36.65
CA GLU A 28 -32.23 41.97 38.06
C GLU A 28 -31.60 40.85 38.93
N ALA A 29 -31.70 39.59 38.51
CA ALA A 29 -31.06 38.47 39.20
C ALA A 29 -29.52 38.61 39.23
N LEU A 30 -28.90 39.15 38.17
CA LEU A 30 -27.46 39.39 38.12
C LEU A 30 -27.01 40.64 38.90
N ARG A 31 -27.94 41.50 39.35
CA ARG A 31 -27.62 42.59 40.29
C ARG A 31 -27.38 42.08 41.70
N ASP A 32 -27.95 40.93 42.07
CA ASP A 32 -27.64 40.28 43.35
C ASP A 32 -26.16 39.87 43.37
N PRO A 33 -25.34 40.41 44.30
CA PRO A 33 -23.92 40.10 44.37
C PRO A 33 -23.64 38.61 44.62
N LYS A 34 -24.55 37.88 45.28
CA LYS A 34 -24.42 36.44 45.53
C LYS A 34 -24.58 35.63 44.24
N VAL A 35 -25.57 35.97 43.42
CA VAL A 35 -25.79 35.35 42.11
C VAL A 35 -24.63 35.68 41.18
N ARG A 36 -24.24 36.96 41.10
CA ARG A 36 -23.12 37.40 40.26
C ARG A 36 -21.82 36.69 40.62
N ARG A 37 -21.51 36.56 41.91
CA ARG A 37 -20.33 35.83 42.41
C ARG A 37 -20.35 34.36 41.97
N LYS A 38 -21.50 33.69 42.10
CA LYS A 38 -21.67 32.29 41.68
C LYS A 38 -21.57 32.10 40.17
N MET A 39 -22.04 33.08 39.39
CA MET A 39 -21.94 33.05 37.93
C MET A 39 -20.51 33.36 37.44
N SER A 40 -19.74 34.15 38.19
CA SER A 40 -18.31 34.39 37.91
C SER A 40 -17.40 33.26 38.40
N GLU A 41 -17.89 32.38 39.27
CA GLU A 41 -17.13 31.25 39.79
C GLU A 41 -16.98 30.18 38.69
N TYR A 42 -15.74 29.89 38.31
CA TYR A 42 -15.39 28.85 37.35
C TYR A 42 -15.95 27.49 37.79
N PRO A 43 -16.34 26.57 36.87
CA PRO A 43 -16.87 25.26 37.25
C PRO A 43 -16.05 24.60 38.35
N ARG A 44 -16.69 24.36 39.49
CA ARG A 44 -16.03 23.84 40.68
C ARG A 44 -15.37 22.52 40.33
N THR A 45 -14.04 22.46 40.46
CA THR A 45 -13.30 21.23 40.24
C THR A 45 -13.75 20.19 41.27
N HIS A 46 -13.93 18.94 40.83
CA HIS A 46 -14.31 17.87 41.75
C HIS A 46 -13.21 17.68 42.81
N SER A 47 -13.61 17.35 44.04
CA SER A 47 -12.66 16.93 45.06
C SER A 47 -11.94 15.65 44.61
N ASP A 48 -10.73 15.43 45.11
CA ASP A 48 -9.93 14.28 44.68
C ASP A 48 -10.60 12.96 45.05
N GLN A 49 -11.34 12.92 46.17
CA GLN A 49 -12.16 11.77 46.53
C GLN A 49 -13.22 11.44 45.45
N VAL A 50 -13.89 12.46 44.90
CA VAL A 50 -14.89 12.27 43.83
C VAL A 50 -14.19 11.85 42.54
N LYS A 51 -13.04 12.43 42.20
CA LYS A 51 -12.26 12.00 41.02
C LYS A 51 -11.85 10.53 41.11
N VAL A 52 -11.44 10.06 42.30
CA VAL A 52 -11.06 8.65 42.52
C VAL A 52 -12.28 7.72 42.38
N LYS A 53 -13.44 8.10 42.92
CA LYS A 53 -14.70 7.34 42.74
C LYS A 53 -15.13 7.27 41.27
N ILE A 54 -15.05 8.38 40.55
CA ILE A 54 -15.33 8.42 39.10
C ILE A 54 -14.33 7.53 38.34
N SER A 55 -13.04 7.67 38.61
CA SER A 55 -12.00 6.91 37.93
C SER A 55 -12.10 5.40 38.17
N SER A 56 -12.39 4.98 39.40
CA SER A 56 -12.56 3.56 39.74
C SER A 56 -13.79 2.95 39.05
N SER A 57 -14.91 3.67 39.04
CA SER A 57 -16.13 3.21 38.34
C SER A 57 -15.91 3.10 36.83
N LEU A 58 -15.24 4.08 36.21
CA LEU A 58 -14.87 4.05 34.79
C LEU A 58 -13.94 2.87 34.47
N ARG A 59 -12.89 2.67 35.28
CA ARG A 59 -11.93 1.57 35.10
C ARG A 59 -12.64 0.22 35.17
N ARG A 60 -13.59 0.06 36.08
CA ARG A 60 -14.42 -1.16 36.19
C ARG A 60 -15.24 -1.40 34.92
N VAL A 61 -15.93 -0.37 34.41
CA VAL A 61 -16.76 -0.49 33.19
C VAL A 61 -15.89 -0.78 31.97
N TRP A 62 -14.76 -0.09 31.82
CA TRP A 62 -13.84 -0.28 30.71
C TRP A 62 -13.16 -1.65 30.76
N GLY A 63 -12.81 -2.15 31.95
CA GLY A 63 -12.30 -3.50 32.12
C GLY A 63 -13.30 -4.55 31.64
N LYS A 64 -14.58 -4.45 32.03
CA LYS A 64 -15.64 -5.35 31.55
C LYS A 64 -15.80 -5.30 30.02
N ARG A 65 -15.80 -4.09 29.45
CA ARG A 65 -15.90 -3.90 27.99
C ARG A 65 -14.71 -4.50 27.26
N LEU A 66 -13.49 -4.31 27.77
CA LEU A 66 -12.27 -4.87 27.19
C LEU A 66 -12.28 -6.39 27.22
N MET A 67 -12.68 -7.01 28.34
CA MET A 67 -12.77 -8.46 28.43
C MET A 67 -13.81 -9.02 27.47
N LYS A 68 -15.00 -8.42 27.39
CA LYS A 68 -16.02 -8.80 26.41
C LYS A 68 -15.49 -8.70 24.97
N LYS A 69 -14.76 -7.63 24.64
CA LYS A 69 -14.16 -7.46 23.32
C LYS A 69 -13.16 -8.58 23.00
N ARG A 70 -12.25 -8.88 23.93
CA ARG A 70 -11.24 -9.95 23.77
C ARG A 70 -11.89 -11.31 23.61
N LEU A 71 -12.89 -11.63 24.43
CA LEU A 71 -13.64 -12.89 24.34
C LEU A 71 -14.38 -13.01 23.00
N ASN A 72 -14.96 -11.92 22.52
CA ASN A 72 -15.60 -11.89 21.21
C ASN A 72 -14.56 -12.10 20.10
N GLU A 73 -13.39 -11.46 20.17
CA GLU A 73 -12.31 -11.65 19.19
C GLU A 73 -11.86 -13.12 19.14
N THR A 74 -11.64 -13.77 20.29
CA THR A 74 -11.28 -15.20 20.33
C THR A 74 -12.41 -16.11 19.83
N PHE A 75 -13.66 -15.78 20.14
CA PHE A 75 -14.83 -16.50 19.64
C PHE A 75 -14.94 -16.37 18.11
N PHE A 76 -14.83 -15.16 17.55
CA PHE A 76 -14.92 -14.97 16.11
C PHE A 76 -13.75 -15.61 15.36
N LEU A 77 -12.55 -15.64 15.95
CA LEU A 77 -11.40 -16.35 15.39
C LEU A 77 -11.67 -17.86 15.33
N SER A 78 -12.03 -18.48 16.46
CA SER A 78 -12.36 -19.91 16.49
C SER A 78 -13.56 -20.27 15.61
N TRP A 79 -14.58 -19.41 15.54
CA TRP A 79 -15.72 -19.61 14.64
C TRP A 79 -15.30 -19.54 13.17
N ARG A 80 -14.46 -18.57 12.80
CA ARG A 80 -13.91 -18.47 11.45
C ARG A 80 -13.05 -19.68 11.10
N GLU A 81 -12.21 -20.13 12.02
CA GLU A 81 -11.39 -21.33 11.85
C GLU A 81 -12.26 -22.58 11.69
N SER A 82 -13.31 -22.73 12.50
CA SER A 82 -14.27 -23.83 12.38
C SER A 82 -14.98 -23.83 11.02
N ILE A 83 -15.39 -22.65 10.52
CA ILE A 83 -15.98 -22.52 9.18
C ILE A 83 -14.95 -22.86 8.11
N ALA A 84 -13.71 -22.37 8.23
CA ALA A 84 -12.65 -22.66 7.27
C ALA A 84 -12.32 -24.16 7.21
N VAL A 85 -12.27 -24.83 8.36
CA VAL A 85 -12.07 -26.28 8.46
C VAL A 85 -13.25 -27.03 7.84
N ALA A 86 -14.48 -26.65 8.16
CA ALA A 86 -15.67 -27.26 7.57
C ALA A 86 -15.73 -27.06 6.05
N ALA A 87 -15.40 -25.86 5.56
CA ALA A 87 -15.33 -25.55 4.14
C ALA A 87 -14.20 -26.30 3.42
N LYS A 88 -13.09 -26.57 4.11
CA LYS A 88 -11.98 -27.38 3.58
C LYS A 88 -12.36 -28.86 3.47
N LYS A 89 -13.00 -29.40 4.50
CA LYS A 89 -13.42 -30.81 4.55
C LYS A 89 -14.57 -31.11 3.59
N GLY A 90 -15.40 -30.11 3.27
CA GLY A 90 -16.57 -30.29 2.43
C GLY A 90 -17.72 -31.02 3.15
N GLY A 91 -18.86 -31.14 2.47
CA GLY A 91 -19.96 -32.00 2.92
C GLY A 91 -19.62 -33.49 2.75
N LYS A 92 -20.47 -34.39 3.29
CA LYS A 92 -20.25 -35.85 3.24
C LYS A 92 -20.07 -36.43 1.82
N GLU A 93 -20.49 -35.70 0.79
CA GLU A 93 -20.43 -36.09 -0.63
C GLU A 93 -19.49 -35.20 -1.46
N ALA A 94 -18.82 -34.22 -0.86
CA ALA A 94 -17.92 -33.31 -1.57
C ALA A 94 -16.45 -33.65 -1.28
N GLU A 95 -15.61 -33.60 -2.32
CA GLU A 95 -14.18 -33.87 -2.22
C GLU A 95 -13.43 -32.75 -1.48
N GLU A 96 -12.47 -33.11 -0.64
CA GLU A 96 -11.68 -32.16 0.17
C GLU A 96 -10.90 -31.20 -0.74
N LEU A 97 -11.19 -29.90 -0.65
CA LEU A 97 -10.57 -28.89 -1.50
C LEU A 97 -9.32 -28.30 -0.81
N ASP A 98 -8.12 -28.58 -1.33
CA ASP A 98 -6.86 -28.03 -0.78
C ASP A 98 -6.63 -26.59 -1.26
N TRP A 99 -7.30 -25.65 -0.59
CA TRP A 99 -7.18 -24.20 -0.82
C TRP A 99 -5.73 -23.66 -0.70
N ASP A 100 -4.86 -24.37 0.01
CA ASP A 100 -3.45 -23.99 0.21
C ASP A 100 -2.50 -24.50 -0.88
N SER A 101 -2.99 -25.27 -1.85
CA SER A 101 -2.19 -25.90 -2.91
C SER A 101 -1.30 -24.89 -3.64
N TYR A 102 -1.82 -23.71 -3.97
CA TYR A 102 -1.05 -22.65 -4.63
C TYR A 102 0.13 -22.15 -3.76
N GLN A 103 -0.08 -21.98 -2.46
CA GLN A 103 0.97 -21.51 -1.56
C GLN A 103 2.05 -22.59 -1.35
N LYS A 104 1.65 -23.87 -1.24
CA LYS A 104 2.58 -25.00 -1.17
C LYS A 104 3.46 -25.07 -2.42
N ILE A 105 2.85 -24.99 -3.61
CA ILE A 105 3.58 -24.97 -4.88
C ILE A 105 4.54 -23.78 -4.95
N LYS A 106 4.10 -22.60 -4.50
CA LYS A 106 4.94 -21.40 -4.46
C LYS A 106 6.16 -21.57 -3.54
N GLN A 107 5.97 -22.14 -2.36
CA GLN A 107 7.07 -22.43 -1.43
C GLN A 107 8.05 -23.46 -2.02
N GLU A 108 7.54 -24.53 -2.62
CA GLU A 108 8.37 -25.54 -3.26
C GLU A 108 9.17 -24.96 -4.44
N MET A 109 8.55 -24.09 -5.25
CA MET A 109 9.23 -23.38 -6.32
C MET A 109 10.37 -22.48 -5.81
N LEU A 110 10.20 -21.85 -4.65
CA LEU A 110 11.26 -21.06 -4.01
C LEU A 110 12.40 -21.94 -3.49
N ARG A 111 12.05 -23.06 -2.85
CA ARG A 111 13.01 -24.06 -2.38
C ARG A 111 13.86 -24.63 -3.53
N GLN A 112 13.22 -25.01 -4.63
CA GLN A 112 13.92 -25.48 -5.83
C GLN A 112 14.84 -24.42 -6.44
N LYS A 113 14.42 -23.14 -6.45
CA LYS A 113 15.28 -22.05 -6.93
C LYS A 113 16.52 -21.90 -6.07
N LEU A 114 16.39 -21.95 -4.75
CA LEU A 114 17.51 -21.90 -3.81
C LEU A 114 18.46 -23.08 -4.01
N GLN A 115 17.92 -24.29 -4.11
CA GLN A 115 18.72 -25.50 -4.33
C GLN A 115 19.53 -25.41 -5.63
N ARG A 116 18.91 -25.00 -6.74
CA ARG A 116 19.62 -24.80 -8.03
C ARG A 116 20.69 -23.72 -7.93
N ALA A 117 20.49 -22.68 -7.12
CA ALA A 117 21.49 -21.65 -6.89
C ALA A 117 22.70 -22.21 -6.11
N ALA A 118 22.44 -23.00 -5.07
CA ALA A 118 23.48 -23.67 -4.27
C ALA A 118 24.27 -24.69 -5.10
N GLU A 119 23.62 -25.54 -5.88
CA GLU A 119 24.27 -26.50 -6.78
C GLU A 119 25.17 -25.79 -7.80
N LYS A 120 24.70 -24.68 -8.38
CA LYS A 120 25.51 -23.85 -9.30
C LYS A 120 26.72 -23.22 -8.61
N ALA A 121 26.60 -22.84 -7.33
CA ALA A 121 27.73 -22.32 -6.55
C ALA A 121 28.76 -23.43 -6.30
N ASN A 122 28.32 -24.60 -5.85
CA ASN A 122 29.19 -25.76 -5.60
C ASN A 122 29.90 -26.22 -6.90
N LEU A 123 29.19 -26.23 -8.03
CA LEU A 123 29.77 -26.51 -9.35
C LEU A 123 30.83 -25.48 -9.78
N LYS A 124 30.66 -24.20 -9.44
CA LYS A 124 31.67 -23.17 -9.71
C LYS A 124 32.90 -23.34 -8.81
N GLU A 125 32.69 -23.68 -7.55
CA GLU A 125 33.75 -23.89 -6.58
C GLU A 125 34.62 -25.11 -6.93
N THR A 126 34.00 -26.25 -7.20
CA THR A 126 34.70 -27.46 -7.68
C THR A 126 35.44 -27.23 -9.00
N ARG A 127 34.86 -26.46 -9.94
CA ARG A 127 35.57 -26.05 -11.16
C ARG A 127 36.77 -25.16 -10.87
N ALA A 128 36.67 -24.24 -9.91
CA ALA A 128 37.77 -23.38 -9.50
C ALA A 128 38.88 -24.18 -8.81
N GLU A 129 38.53 -25.13 -7.95
CA GLU A 129 39.47 -26.02 -7.27
C GLU A 129 40.19 -26.93 -8.28
N ASN A 130 39.46 -27.56 -9.21
CA ASN A 130 40.05 -28.36 -10.28
C ASN A 130 40.96 -27.52 -11.20
N ALA A 131 40.61 -26.26 -11.46
CA ALA A 131 41.47 -25.34 -12.21
C ALA A 131 42.76 -25.01 -11.44
N LYS A 132 42.71 -24.88 -10.11
CA LYS A 132 43.90 -24.71 -9.26
C LYS A 132 44.78 -25.97 -9.29
N LYS A 133 44.19 -27.16 -9.10
CA LYS A 133 44.90 -28.46 -9.18
C LYS A 133 45.60 -28.65 -10.53
N ARG A 134 44.90 -28.39 -11.64
CA ARG A 134 45.49 -28.44 -13.00
C ARG A 134 46.61 -27.42 -13.23
N LYS A 135 46.57 -26.26 -12.57
CA LYS A 135 47.67 -25.27 -12.64
C LYS A 135 48.91 -25.77 -11.90
N VAL A 136 48.74 -26.36 -10.72
CA VAL A 136 49.83 -26.96 -9.94
C VAL A 136 50.45 -28.12 -10.69
N GLU A 137 49.64 -29.05 -11.22
CA GLU A 137 50.12 -30.19 -12.01
C GLU A 137 50.89 -29.75 -13.26
N ARG A 138 50.45 -28.67 -13.93
CA ARG A 138 51.21 -28.09 -15.06
C ARG A 138 52.55 -27.48 -14.67
N ARG A 139 52.71 -26.99 -13.44
CA ARG A 139 53.99 -26.48 -12.94
C ARG A 139 54.95 -27.64 -12.67
N ILE A 140 54.47 -28.68 -11.97
CA ILE A 140 55.21 -29.93 -11.72
C ILE A 140 55.68 -30.56 -13.04
N ARG A 141 54.78 -30.76 -14.02
CA ARG A 141 55.15 -31.30 -15.35
C ARG A 141 56.11 -30.42 -16.15
N LYS A 142 56.24 -29.13 -15.84
CA LYS A 142 57.20 -28.23 -16.48
C LYS A 142 58.56 -28.30 -15.82
N GLU A 143 58.60 -28.47 -14.50
CA GLU A 143 59.81 -28.74 -13.73
C GLU A 143 60.38 -30.13 -14.06
N GLU A 144 59.54 -31.17 -14.17
CA GLU A 144 59.96 -32.51 -14.62
C GLU A 144 60.44 -32.56 -16.08
N LYS A 145 59.96 -31.63 -16.93
CA LYS A 145 60.45 -31.47 -18.31
C LYS A 145 61.58 -30.46 -18.43
N GLY A 146 62.04 -29.92 -17.31
CA GLY A 146 63.13 -28.97 -17.18
C GLY A 146 64.45 -29.67 -16.89
N ASP A 147 64.91 -30.52 -17.81
CA ASP A 147 66.32 -30.65 -18.13
C ASP A 147 66.49 -31.37 -19.48
N GLY A 148 67.18 -30.74 -20.43
CA GLY A 148 67.72 -31.44 -21.61
C GLY A 148 67.22 -31.10 -23.02
N ASN A 149 66.29 -30.17 -23.28
CA ASN A 149 65.86 -29.92 -24.68
C ASN A 149 65.58 -28.45 -25.09
N GLY A 150 66.28 -27.50 -24.47
CA GLY A 150 66.15 -26.08 -24.80
C GLY A 150 66.86 -25.63 -26.09
N LYS A 151 67.85 -26.38 -26.59
CA LYS A 151 68.72 -25.92 -27.70
C LYS A 151 68.40 -26.49 -29.08
N LEU A 152 67.75 -27.66 -29.22
CA LEU A 152 67.60 -28.32 -30.54
C LEU A 152 66.36 -27.87 -31.34
N LYS A 153 65.27 -27.45 -30.68
CA LYS A 153 64.02 -27.07 -31.39
C LYS A 153 64.03 -25.67 -32.01
N ARG A 154 64.99 -24.81 -31.65
CA ARG A 154 65.04 -23.43 -32.15
C ARG A 154 65.58 -23.31 -33.58
N MET A 155 66.28 -24.34 -34.08
CA MET A 155 66.93 -24.31 -35.40
C MET A 155 66.07 -24.87 -36.54
N LYS A 156 64.98 -25.60 -36.26
CA LYS A 156 64.15 -26.27 -37.29
C LYS A 156 62.89 -25.51 -37.71
N MET A 157 62.65 -24.32 -37.15
CA MET A 157 61.43 -23.52 -37.39
C MET A 157 61.61 -22.28 -38.28
N CYS A 158 62.81 -22.02 -38.82
CA CYS A 158 63.05 -20.85 -39.69
C CYS A 158 62.67 -21.05 -41.17
N SER A 159 62.32 -22.26 -41.64
CA SER A 159 62.10 -22.51 -43.08
C SER A 159 60.65 -22.83 -43.47
N LYS A 160 59.67 -22.69 -42.58
CA LYS A 160 58.25 -23.02 -42.88
C LYS A 160 57.24 -21.94 -42.46
N GLY A 161 57.69 -20.70 -42.30
CA GLY A 161 56.93 -19.61 -41.68
C GLY A 161 56.11 -18.69 -42.61
N ARG A 162 56.25 -18.76 -43.94
CA ARG A 162 55.59 -17.78 -44.84
C ARG A 162 54.30 -18.25 -45.54
N ASN A 163 54.15 -19.54 -45.88
CA ASN A 163 52.97 -20.00 -46.64
C ASN A 163 51.77 -20.44 -45.77
N GLY A 164 51.97 -20.76 -44.48
CA GLY A 164 50.88 -21.17 -43.58
C GLY A 164 50.06 -20.01 -42.99
N ARG A 165 50.67 -18.84 -42.81
CA ARG A 165 50.00 -17.65 -42.23
C ARG A 165 48.97 -17.03 -43.17
N LYS A 166 49.19 -17.04 -44.49
CA LYS A 166 48.22 -16.53 -45.48
C LYS A 166 46.96 -17.39 -45.61
N ARG A 167 47.06 -18.72 -45.47
CA ARG A 167 45.89 -19.63 -45.56
C ARG A 167 45.01 -19.58 -44.31
N LYS A 168 45.61 -19.54 -43.11
CA LYS A 168 44.88 -19.44 -41.82
C LYS A 168 44.17 -18.09 -41.62
N ALA A 169 44.73 -16.99 -42.15
CA ALA A 169 44.09 -15.68 -42.10
C ALA A 169 42.84 -15.61 -43.01
N LYS A 170 42.88 -16.25 -44.19
CA LYS A 170 41.74 -16.33 -45.11
C LYS A 170 40.60 -17.20 -44.54
N GLU A 171 40.92 -18.38 -43.99
CA GLU A 171 39.92 -19.24 -43.33
C GLU A 171 39.25 -18.55 -42.12
N GLY A 172 40.02 -17.81 -41.30
CA GLY A 172 39.48 -17.09 -40.16
C GLY A 172 38.52 -15.96 -40.55
N GLU A 173 38.82 -15.25 -41.65
CA GLU A 173 37.91 -14.24 -42.20
C GLU A 173 36.63 -14.86 -42.79
N ASP A 174 36.75 -15.98 -43.49
CA ASP A 174 35.60 -16.65 -44.10
C ASP A 174 34.64 -17.20 -43.03
N ILE A 175 35.15 -17.78 -41.94
CA ILE A 175 34.34 -18.22 -40.79
C ILE A 175 33.64 -17.02 -40.12
N GLN A 176 34.33 -15.88 -39.97
CA GLN A 176 33.72 -14.68 -39.40
C GLN A 176 32.63 -14.08 -40.30
N ARG A 177 32.82 -14.10 -41.63
CA ARG A 177 31.80 -13.67 -42.59
C ARG A 177 30.57 -14.57 -42.48
N GLU A 178 30.75 -15.87 -42.35
CA GLU A 178 29.65 -16.82 -42.29
C GLU A 178 28.87 -16.75 -40.96
N MET A 179 29.56 -16.56 -39.83
CA MET A 179 28.90 -16.27 -38.55
C MET A 179 28.08 -14.98 -38.60
N LYS A 180 28.59 -13.92 -39.26
CA LYS A 180 27.88 -12.65 -39.44
C LYS A 180 26.63 -12.82 -40.32
N LYS A 181 26.69 -13.64 -41.38
CA LYS A 181 25.52 -13.97 -42.21
C LYS A 181 24.48 -14.77 -41.44
N LEU A 182 24.88 -15.80 -40.68
CA LEU A 182 23.96 -16.58 -39.85
C LEU A 182 23.26 -15.73 -38.80
N THR A 183 23.99 -14.83 -38.12
CA THR A 183 23.37 -13.89 -37.16
C THR A 183 22.44 -12.88 -37.85
N ALA A 184 22.74 -12.45 -39.07
CA ALA A 184 21.83 -11.60 -39.85
C ALA A 184 20.52 -12.34 -40.21
N ILE A 185 20.61 -13.62 -40.57
CA ILE A 185 19.44 -14.49 -40.87
C ILE A 185 18.61 -14.74 -39.61
N GLU A 186 19.24 -15.00 -38.46
CA GLU A 186 18.50 -15.15 -37.19
C GLU A 186 17.79 -13.86 -36.79
N ARG A 187 18.45 -12.70 -36.95
CA ARG A 187 17.86 -11.39 -36.68
C ARG A 187 16.66 -11.11 -37.60
N SER A 188 16.72 -11.48 -38.88
CA SER A 188 15.60 -11.27 -39.80
C SER A 188 14.41 -12.19 -39.47
N ARG A 189 14.66 -13.46 -39.11
CA ARG A 189 13.64 -14.40 -38.61
C ARG A 189 12.99 -13.92 -37.31
N LEU A 190 13.77 -13.38 -36.37
CA LEU A 190 13.25 -12.81 -35.13
C LEU A 190 12.37 -11.59 -35.39
N LYS A 191 12.80 -10.67 -36.25
CA LYS A 191 12.01 -9.49 -36.67
C LYS A 191 10.69 -9.91 -37.32
N GLN A 192 10.69 -10.96 -38.15
CA GLN A 192 9.46 -11.50 -38.76
C GLN A 192 8.51 -12.10 -37.72
N ARG A 193 9.03 -12.85 -36.73
CA ARG A 193 8.23 -13.38 -35.61
C ARG A 193 7.60 -12.26 -34.77
N LEU A 194 8.35 -11.21 -34.47
CA LEU A 194 7.84 -10.06 -33.73
C LEU A 194 6.73 -9.33 -34.49
N LYS A 195 6.87 -9.15 -35.81
CA LYS A 195 5.79 -8.60 -36.65
C LYS A 195 4.53 -9.48 -36.63
N ARG A 196 4.66 -10.82 -36.64
CA ARG A 196 3.52 -11.75 -36.54
C ARG A 196 2.83 -11.65 -35.17
N ILE A 197 3.59 -11.57 -34.08
CA ILE A 197 3.05 -11.40 -32.73
C ILE A 197 2.31 -10.07 -32.60
N ARG A 198 2.89 -8.97 -33.10
CA ARG A 198 2.26 -7.64 -33.05
C ARG A 198 0.96 -7.58 -33.86
N LYS A 199 0.90 -8.25 -35.02
CA LYS A 199 -0.34 -8.42 -35.79
C LYS A 199 -1.38 -9.27 -35.04
N LYS A 200 -0.97 -10.36 -34.40
CA LYS A 200 -1.87 -11.23 -33.61
C LYS A 200 -2.46 -10.51 -32.39
N ILE A 201 -1.66 -9.69 -31.71
CA ILE A 201 -2.11 -8.84 -30.60
C ILE A 201 -3.10 -7.77 -31.11
N SER A 202 -2.83 -7.14 -32.25
CA SER A 202 -3.75 -6.17 -32.87
C SER A 202 -5.09 -6.79 -33.25
N ILE A 203 -5.08 -7.99 -33.86
CA ILE A 203 -6.29 -8.72 -34.23
C ILE A 203 -7.09 -9.14 -32.98
N ASN A 204 -6.42 -9.67 -31.95
CA ASN A 204 -7.08 -10.05 -30.70
C ASN A 204 -7.65 -8.84 -29.95
N GLY A 205 -6.99 -7.69 -30.00
CA GLY A 205 -7.50 -6.42 -29.46
C GLY A 205 -8.72 -5.89 -30.21
N ALA A 206 -8.79 -6.09 -31.53
CA ALA A 206 -9.94 -5.72 -32.35
C ALA A 206 -11.15 -6.66 -32.15
N VAL A 207 -10.91 -7.96 -31.93
CA VAL A 207 -11.96 -8.95 -31.62
C VAL A 207 -12.55 -8.70 -30.22
N ALA A 208 -11.72 -8.31 -29.25
CA ALA A 208 -12.19 -7.92 -27.91
C ALA A 208 -13.03 -6.63 -27.90
N ALA A 209 -12.90 -5.76 -28.91
CA ALA A 209 -13.66 -4.52 -29.01
C ALA A 209 -14.99 -4.64 -29.78
N ARG A 210 -15.17 -5.67 -30.63
CA ARG A 210 -16.42 -5.89 -31.40
C ARG A 210 -17.36 -6.94 -30.80
N GLY A 211 -16.89 -7.78 -29.88
CA GLY A 211 -17.72 -8.74 -29.15
C GLY A 211 -18.39 -8.11 -27.93
N SER A 212 -19.34 -7.19 -28.14
CA SER A 212 -20.24 -6.78 -27.07
C SER A 212 -21.31 -7.85 -26.89
N ILE A 213 -21.23 -8.62 -25.80
CA ILE A 213 -22.29 -8.87 -24.80
C ILE A 213 -21.81 -9.98 -23.85
N ALA A 214 -21.92 -9.68 -22.55
CA ALA A 214 -21.92 -10.59 -21.41
C ALA A 214 -20.61 -11.32 -21.02
N SER A 215 -19.76 -10.64 -20.25
CA SER A 215 -19.20 -11.25 -19.04
C SER A 215 -18.76 -10.15 -18.07
N VAL A 216 -19.55 -10.01 -17.02
CA VAL A 216 -19.21 -9.52 -15.69
C VAL A 216 -17.69 -9.54 -15.44
N ILE A 217 -17.07 -8.37 -15.50
CA ILE A 217 -15.83 -8.12 -14.77
C ILE A 217 -16.29 -7.70 -13.37
N PRO A 218 -16.00 -8.46 -12.30
CA PRO A 218 -16.28 -7.99 -10.95
C PRO A 218 -15.52 -6.69 -10.71
N GLN A 219 -16.28 -5.64 -10.41
CA GLN A 219 -15.74 -4.38 -9.93
C GLN A 219 -15.11 -4.58 -8.55
N ASN A 220 -13.87 -5.07 -8.51
CA ASN A 220 -13.06 -5.13 -7.30
C ASN A 220 -11.96 -4.05 -7.27
N THR A 221 -12.19 -2.91 -7.92
CA THR A 221 -11.24 -1.76 -7.92
C THR A 221 -11.64 -0.65 -6.95
N SER A 222 -12.52 -0.92 -5.99
CA SER A 222 -12.84 0.02 -4.90
C SER A 222 -11.80 -0.04 -3.77
N TRP A 223 -11.28 -1.22 -3.42
CA TRP A 223 -10.34 -1.39 -2.31
C TRP A 223 -8.92 -0.91 -2.65
N GLU A 224 -8.46 -1.15 -3.87
CA GLU A 224 -7.11 -0.77 -4.32
C GLU A 224 -6.96 0.77 -4.50
N LYS A 225 -8.04 1.45 -4.89
CA LYS A 225 -8.09 2.93 -4.92
C LYS A 225 -8.03 3.55 -3.52
N LEU A 226 -8.65 2.91 -2.53
CA LEU A 226 -8.62 3.39 -1.14
C LEU A 226 -7.22 3.25 -0.52
N ASP A 227 -6.49 2.18 -0.85
CA ASP A 227 -5.13 1.96 -0.34
C ASP A 227 -4.12 2.97 -0.91
N LEU A 228 -4.21 3.27 -2.21
CA LEU A 228 -3.38 4.31 -2.83
C LEU A 228 -3.69 5.70 -2.24
N ASP A 229 -4.94 5.99 -1.94
CA ASP A 229 -5.35 7.25 -1.29
C ASP A 229 -4.90 7.33 0.17
N LEU A 230 -4.90 6.22 0.91
CA LEU A 230 -4.39 6.13 2.28
C LEU A 230 -2.87 6.32 2.34
N ILE A 231 -2.13 5.70 1.42
CA ILE A 231 -0.67 5.84 1.30
C ILE A 231 -0.32 7.28 0.90
N LYS A 232 -1.02 7.86 -0.07
CA LYS A 232 -0.80 9.26 -0.51
C LYS A 232 -1.13 10.25 0.61
N LYS A 233 -2.22 10.06 1.35
CA LYS A 233 -2.56 10.87 2.54
C LYS A 233 -1.56 10.67 3.69
N GLY A 234 -1.00 9.47 3.86
CA GLY A 234 0.05 9.19 4.83
C GLY A 234 1.39 9.86 4.48
N GLN A 235 1.75 9.90 3.20
CA GLN A 235 2.94 10.60 2.72
C GLN A 235 2.80 12.13 2.80
N MET A 236 1.62 12.69 2.51
CA MET A 236 1.38 14.14 2.71
C MET A 236 1.40 14.56 4.18
N ARG A 237 1.08 13.65 5.12
CA ARG A 237 1.15 13.91 6.57
C ARG A 237 2.57 13.85 7.14
N LYS A 238 3.53 13.22 6.44
CA LYS A 238 4.94 13.13 6.85
C LYS A 238 5.73 14.43 6.57
N GLY A 239 5.20 15.35 5.76
CA GLY A 239 5.86 16.61 5.44
C GLY A 239 5.51 17.80 6.34
N VAL A 240 4.57 17.64 7.28
CA VAL A 240 4.15 18.70 8.20
C VAL A 240 4.56 18.28 9.61
N SER A 241 5.34 19.11 10.29
CA SER A 241 5.84 18.81 11.63
C SER A 241 4.66 18.54 12.58
N LEU A 242 4.80 17.58 13.50
CA LEU A 242 3.73 17.23 14.45
C LEU A 242 3.22 18.47 15.23
N ALA A 243 4.12 19.43 15.48
CA ALA A 243 3.80 20.71 16.10
C ALA A 243 2.86 21.57 15.25
N GLU A 244 3.08 21.64 13.93
CA GLU A 244 2.22 22.34 12.98
C GLU A 244 0.87 21.64 12.85
N GLN A 245 0.83 20.30 12.89
CA GLN A 245 -0.42 19.54 12.89
C GLN A 245 -1.29 19.84 14.13
N ILE A 246 -0.66 20.01 15.29
CA ILE A 246 -1.35 20.39 16.53
C ILE A 246 -1.87 21.83 16.45
N GLN A 247 -1.09 22.77 15.90
CA GLN A 247 -1.55 24.15 15.73
C GLN A 247 -2.71 24.25 14.72
N VAL A 248 -2.63 23.57 13.58
CA VAL A 248 -3.70 23.54 12.57
C VAL A 248 -4.96 22.87 13.12
N ALA A 249 -4.84 21.83 13.94
CA ALA A 249 -6.00 21.23 14.60
C ALA A 249 -6.64 22.18 15.63
N LYS A 250 -5.83 22.97 16.34
CA LYS A 250 -6.32 23.99 17.28
C LYS A 250 -6.99 25.15 16.56
N SER A 251 -6.41 25.68 15.48
CA SER A 251 -7.01 26.76 14.68
C SER A 251 -8.31 26.32 14.01
N ARG A 252 -8.36 25.12 13.40
CA ARG A 252 -9.61 24.57 12.85
C ARG A 252 -10.71 24.37 13.90
N LYS A 253 -10.34 24.03 15.14
CA LYS A 253 -11.31 23.92 16.24
C LYS A 253 -11.82 25.30 16.67
N ALA A 254 -10.95 26.30 16.73
CA ALA A 254 -11.33 27.68 16.99
C ALA A 254 -12.21 28.26 15.88
N GLU A 255 -11.89 28.00 14.62
CA GLU A 255 -12.67 28.40 13.44
C GLU A 255 -14.03 27.68 13.40
N SER A 256 -14.10 26.38 13.72
CA SER A 256 -15.39 25.67 13.80
C SER A 256 -16.29 26.22 14.91
N ILE A 257 -15.70 26.65 16.03
CA ILE A 257 -16.44 27.34 17.10
C ILE A 257 -16.89 28.72 16.62
N ALA A 258 -16.02 29.49 15.97
CA ALA A 258 -16.34 30.80 15.41
C ALA A 258 -17.42 30.73 14.31
N CYS A 259 -17.35 29.76 13.39
CA CYS A 259 -18.37 29.53 12.37
C CYS A 259 -19.69 29.07 12.97
N LYS A 260 -19.69 28.26 14.04
CA LYS A 260 -20.93 27.91 14.76
C LYS A 260 -21.53 29.11 15.47
N VAL A 261 -20.70 29.99 16.03
CA VAL A 261 -21.14 31.25 16.64
C VAL A 261 -21.70 32.20 15.58
N LEU A 262 -21.02 32.34 14.43
CA LEU A 262 -21.48 33.18 13.32
C LEU A 262 -22.74 32.63 12.63
N LEU A 263 -22.87 31.31 12.47
CA LEU A 263 -24.10 30.67 11.96
C LEU A 263 -25.26 30.81 12.94
N ALA A 264 -25.00 30.74 14.25
CA ALA A 264 -26.00 31.05 15.26
C ALA A 264 -26.42 32.53 15.19
N SER A 265 -25.49 33.45 14.89
CA SER A 265 -25.79 34.86 14.70
C SER A 265 -26.53 35.16 13.38
N THR A 266 -26.15 34.57 12.24
CA THR A 266 -26.84 34.79 10.96
C THR A 266 -28.19 34.08 10.89
N SER A 267 -28.35 32.93 11.56
CA SER A 267 -29.65 32.29 11.76
C SER A 267 -30.59 33.15 12.59
N THR A 268 -30.08 34.04 13.45
CA THR A 268 -30.92 35.03 14.16
C THR A 268 -31.28 36.26 13.31
N TYR A 269 -30.56 36.56 12.23
CA TYR A 269 -30.85 37.67 11.31
C TYR A 269 -31.71 37.30 10.08
N GLN A 270 -31.80 36.02 9.70
CA GLN A 270 -32.67 35.59 8.58
C GLN A 270 -34.18 35.48 8.92
N CYS A 271 -34.59 35.72 10.16
CA CYS A 271 -36.01 35.76 10.54
C CYS A 271 -36.66 37.16 10.52
N THR A 272 -35.99 38.20 10.03
CA THR A 272 -36.54 39.58 10.00
C THR A 272 -36.56 40.24 8.62
N GLY A 273 -36.66 39.49 7.52
CA GLY A 273 -36.66 40.12 6.19
C GLY A 273 -37.22 39.27 5.06
N ARG A 274 -38.54 39.07 5.02
CA ARG A 274 -39.27 38.87 3.75
C ARG A 274 -40.76 39.16 3.91
N ALA A 275 -41.17 40.38 3.59
CA ALA A 275 -42.41 40.69 2.87
C ALA A 275 -42.54 42.21 2.66
N GLU A 276 -41.90 42.74 1.61
CA GLU A 276 -42.38 43.94 0.93
C GLU A 276 -42.47 43.63 -0.57
N LYS A 277 -43.72 43.47 -1.02
CA LYS A 277 -44.27 43.89 -2.30
C LYS A 277 -45.72 44.29 -2.04
#